data_AF-A0A0E0K045-F1
#
_entry.id   AF-A0A0E0K045-F1
#
_cell.length_a   1.000
_cell.length_b   1.000
_cell.length_c   1.000
_cell.angle_alpha   90.00
_cell.angle_beta   90.00
_cell.angle_gamma   90.00
#
_symmetry.space_group_name_H-M   'P 1'
#
loop_
_entity.id
_entity.type
_entity.pdbx_description
1 polymer ?
#
loop_
_entity_poly.entity_id
_entity_poly.type
_entity_poly.pdbx_seq_one_letter_code
_entity_poly.pdbx_strand_id
1 'polypeptide(L)'
;MASTAKVGGNPIPRAGKKAHFTPPREVPPQITHTLPPEKEEIFESLNEWAADTILPYLKPVEESWQPQDHLPDPCSGSFHDEVAELRDRAAELPDDYLVCLVGDMVTEEALPTYQTMLNTMDGGVRDETGAGASGWAVWTRAWAAEENRHGDLMNKYLYLTGRVDMRQVEKTIQYLIGSGMDPRTENDPYMGFIYTTFQERATFISHGNTARHAVRHGDAALARVCGTVAADEKRHEAAYARIVEKLFEVDPDYTVMAFARMMRKKVAMPAHLMFDGADDRLFAHFSAVAQRLGVYTAADYAGIIEFLVGRWGVAGLAAGLSGEGRRAQDFVCSLGPRFRRMEERAQAEAKRAPAAAAPFSWIHGRQGQYTDTCCTSCSCLPLEDGGCCLTEEFGDSLSRLTLLKIPVYFSPDAALASSQSPNGGANGDRAEENNCTGSKPRPPCFNLLLPGVIGTRPSDEEAFLSGVCIPADLYLDLGEAAAAAEVAAATSL
;
A
#
# COMPACT_ATOMS: atom_id res chain seq x y z
N MET A 1 -17.07 -32.34 37.54
CA MET A 1 -15.89 -32.64 38.36
C MET A 1 -15.01 -33.62 37.61
N ALA A 2 -13.69 -33.40 37.71
CA ALA A 2 -12.57 -34.21 37.22
C ALA A 2 -12.33 -34.24 35.70
N SER A 3 -11.11 -34.18 35.19
CA SER A 3 -9.82 -33.69 35.69
C SER A 3 -8.87 -33.70 34.48
N THR A 4 -8.02 -32.69 34.40
CA THR A 4 -6.90 -32.51 33.48
C THR A 4 -5.91 -33.67 33.48
N ALA A 5 -5.35 -33.99 32.30
CA ALA A 5 -4.00 -34.55 32.16
C ALA A 5 -3.30 -33.87 30.97
N LYS A 6 -2.40 -32.93 31.28
CA LYS A 6 -1.39 -32.42 30.35
C LYS A 6 -0.41 -33.55 30.04
N VAL A 7 -0.15 -33.81 28.76
CA VAL A 7 1.05 -34.54 28.34
C VAL A 7 1.95 -33.54 27.63
N GLY A 8 2.88 -32.98 28.40
CA GLY A 8 4.06 -32.31 27.86
C GLY A 8 5.01 -33.37 27.34
N GLY A 9 5.12 -33.46 26.02
CA GLY A 9 6.23 -34.13 25.35
C GLY A 9 6.98 -33.10 24.54
N ASN A 10 8.19 -32.72 25.00
CA ASN A 10 9.13 -32.01 24.13
C ASN A 10 9.41 -32.90 22.91
N PRO A 11 9.20 -32.44 21.66
CA PRO A 11 9.63 -33.21 20.51
C PRO A 11 11.16 -33.32 20.54
N ILE A 12 11.64 -34.56 20.61
CA ILE A 12 13.03 -34.92 20.42
C ILE A 12 13.46 -34.41 19.04
N PRO A 13 14.51 -33.58 18.90
CA PRO A 13 14.93 -33.10 17.59
C PRO A 13 15.44 -34.29 16.76
N ARG A 14 14.69 -34.66 15.73
CA ARG A 14 15.19 -35.58 14.71
C ARG A 14 16.28 -34.86 13.93
N ALA A 15 17.53 -35.12 14.28
CA ALA A 15 18.65 -34.89 13.38
C ALA A 15 18.47 -35.81 12.15
N GLY A 16 18.14 -35.25 10.98
CA GLY A 16 18.15 -36.02 9.74
C GLY A 16 17.17 -35.54 8.66
N LYS A 17 17.75 -35.25 7.48
CA LYS A 17 17.15 -34.83 6.20
C LYS A 17 16.73 -33.36 6.17
N LYS A 18 17.37 -32.57 5.28
CA LYS A 18 16.83 -31.28 4.83
C LYS A 18 15.39 -31.56 4.39
N ALA A 19 14.41 -30.98 5.09
CA ALA A 19 13.02 -31.09 4.67
C ALA A 19 12.92 -30.49 3.28
N HIS A 20 12.65 -31.32 2.27
CA HIS A 20 12.66 -30.91 0.86
C HIS A 20 11.62 -29.83 0.53
N PHE A 21 10.66 -29.58 1.43
CA PHE A 21 9.59 -28.61 1.29
C PHE A 21 9.56 -27.72 2.54
N THR A 22 10.44 -26.72 2.58
CA THR A 22 10.43 -25.60 3.55
C THR A 22 10.40 -24.30 2.79
N PRO A 23 9.82 -23.21 3.35
CA PRO A 23 9.86 -21.91 2.71
C PRO A 23 11.30 -21.54 2.34
N PRO A 24 11.58 -21.15 1.10
CA PRO A 24 12.92 -20.73 0.68
C PRO A 24 13.46 -19.56 1.50
N ARG A 25 12.55 -18.69 1.98
CA ARG A 25 12.82 -17.59 2.88
C ARG A 25 11.92 -17.71 4.10
N GLU A 26 12.51 -17.58 5.29
CA GLU A 26 11.76 -17.52 6.54
C GLU A 26 11.33 -16.07 6.83
N VAL A 27 10.12 -15.91 7.35
CA VAL A 27 9.62 -14.66 7.90
C VAL A 27 9.66 -14.71 9.43
N PRO A 28 9.84 -13.58 10.13
CA PRO A 28 9.75 -13.53 11.58
C PRO A 28 8.40 -14.04 12.10
N PRO A 29 8.30 -14.38 13.41
CA PRO A 29 7.03 -14.76 14.02
C PRO A 29 5.93 -13.72 13.75
N GLN A 30 4.79 -14.18 13.25
CA GLN A 30 3.68 -13.34 12.84
C GLN A 30 2.71 -13.09 13.99
N ILE A 31 2.18 -11.87 14.04
CA ILE A 31 1.01 -11.53 14.85
C ILE A 31 -0.22 -11.73 13.95
N THR A 32 -1.23 -12.41 14.46
CA THR A 32 -2.46 -12.72 13.72
C THR A 32 -3.69 -12.32 14.53
N HIS A 33 -4.80 -12.10 13.82
CA HIS A 33 -6.12 -11.81 14.38
C HIS A 33 -6.12 -10.66 15.40
N THR A 34 -5.64 -9.49 14.95
CA THR A 34 -5.60 -8.28 15.80
C THR A 34 -6.87 -7.44 15.74
N LEU A 35 -7.81 -7.79 14.86
CA LEU A 35 -9.12 -7.16 14.79
C LEU A 35 -9.88 -7.43 16.11
N PRO A 36 -10.32 -6.39 16.83
CA PRO A 36 -11.22 -6.57 17.97
C PRO A 36 -12.51 -7.28 17.54
N PRO A 37 -12.99 -8.31 18.27
CA PRO A 37 -14.17 -9.09 17.86
C PRO A 37 -15.42 -8.24 17.59
N GLU A 38 -15.62 -7.16 18.34
CA GLU A 38 -16.74 -6.24 18.14
C GLU A 38 -16.72 -5.48 16.79
N LYS A 39 -15.59 -5.50 16.07
CA LYS A 39 -15.44 -4.87 14.75
C LYS A 39 -15.71 -5.83 13.60
N GLU A 40 -15.86 -7.13 13.85
CA GLU A 40 -16.24 -8.10 12.82
C GLU A 40 -17.61 -7.76 12.22
N GLU A 41 -18.58 -7.39 13.07
CA GLU A 41 -19.95 -7.02 12.67
C GLU A 41 -20.00 -5.83 11.69
N ILE A 42 -18.98 -4.96 11.70
CA ILE A 42 -18.91 -3.81 10.77
C ILE A 42 -18.86 -4.32 9.33
N PHE A 43 -17.97 -5.24 9.02
CA PHE A 43 -17.78 -5.76 7.66
C PHE A 43 -18.94 -6.66 7.21
N GLU A 44 -19.54 -7.40 8.13
CA GLU A 44 -20.80 -8.13 7.86
C GLU A 44 -21.92 -7.16 7.47
N SER A 45 -22.09 -6.06 8.24
CA SER A 45 -23.12 -5.05 7.95
C SER A 45 -22.87 -4.28 6.64
N LEU A 46 -21.61 -4.20 6.21
CA LEU A 46 -21.21 -3.53 4.97
C LEU A 46 -21.26 -4.45 3.74
N ASN A 47 -21.70 -5.71 3.87
CA ASN A 47 -21.73 -6.65 2.74
C ASN A 47 -22.61 -6.17 1.57
N GLU A 48 -23.82 -5.69 1.83
CA GLU A 48 -24.70 -5.13 0.79
C GLU A 48 -24.11 -3.83 0.21
N TRP A 49 -23.54 -2.98 1.07
CA TRP A 49 -22.85 -1.77 0.63
C TRP A 49 -21.67 -2.09 -0.31
N ALA A 50 -20.90 -3.13 -0.02
CA ALA A 50 -19.81 -3.59 -0.87
C ALA A 50 -20.34 -4.10 -2.22
N ALA A 51 -21.45 -4.84 -2.21
CA ALA A 51 -22.10 -5.28 -3.44
C ALA A 51 -22.54 -4.10 -4.32
N ASP A 52 -23.14 -3.08 -3.72
CA ASP A 52 -23.71 -1.95 -4.45
C ASP A 52 -22.69 -0.86 -4.82
N THR A 53 -21.61 -0.72 -4.04
CA THR A 53 -20.65 0.39 -4.17
C THR A 53 -19.30 -0.05 -4.69
N ILE A 54 -18.82 -1.24 -4.31
CA ILE A 54 -17.46 -1.71 -4.63
C ILE A 54 -17.44 -2.59 -5.87
N LEU A 55 -18.37 -3.54 -6.01
CA LEU A 55 -18.42 -4.38 -7.21
C LEU A 55 -18.56 -3.62 -8.54
N PRO A 56 -19.22 -2.45 -8.62
CA PRO A 56 -19.26 -1.66 -9.85
C PRO A 56 -17.90 -1.12 -10.35
N TYR A 57 -16.83 -1.19 -9.54
CA TYR A 57 -15.47 -0.86 -10.01
C TYR A 57 -14.86 -1.98 -10.88
N LEU A 58 -15.41 -3.19 -10.80
CA LEU A 58 -15.01 -4.32 -11.65
C LEU A 58 -15.53 -4.12 -13.07
N LYS A 59 -14.74 -4.52 -14.05
CA LYS A 59 -15.19 -4.57 -15.43
C LYS A 59 -15.88 -5.90 -15.71
N PRO A 60 -17.02 -5.90 -16.41
CA PRO A 60 -17.58 -7.13 -16.95
C PRO A 60 -16.55 -7.86 -17.82
N VAL A 61 -16.50 -9.19 -17.75
CA VAL A 61 -15.52 -10.01 -18.49
C VAL A 61 -15.60 -9.75 -20.00
N GLU A 62 -16.82 -9.63 -20.55
CA GLU A 62 -17.06 -9.37 -21.98
C GLU A 62 -16.60 -7.98 -22.45
N GLU A 63 -16.36 -7.05 -21.52
CA GLU A 63 -15.85 -5.70 -21.79
C GLU A 63 -14.38 -5.54 -21.37
N SER A 64 -13.79 -6.60 -20.81
CA SER A 64 -12.42 -6.62 -20.34
C SER A 64 -11.48 -6.96 -21.47
N TRP A 65 -10.39 -6.19 -21.58
CA TRP A 65 -9.26 -6.56 -22.43
C TRP A 65 -8.74 -7.95 -22.07
N GLN A 66 -8.23 -8.67 -23.04
CA GLN A 66 -7.56 -9.96 -22.83
C GLN A 66 -6.11 -9.86 -23.27
N PRO A 67 -5.18 -10.66 -22.69
CA PRO A 67 -3.78 -10.64 -23.10
C PRO A 67 -3.56 -10.76 -24.62
N GLN A 68 -4.42 -11.52 -25.30
CA GLN A 68 -4.33 -11.71 -26.75
C GLN A 68 -4.56 -10.43 -27.56
N ASP A 69 -5.26 -9.42 -27.02
CA ASP A 69 -5.50 -8.12 -27.68
C ASP A 69 -4.20 -7.31 -27.87
N HIS A 70 -3.14 -7.70 -27.15
CA HIS A 70 -1.86 -6.99 -27.12
C HIS A 70 -0.67 -7.86 -27.59
N LEU A 71 -0.92 -9.10 -27.99
CA LEU A 71 0.10 -10.06 -28.40
C LEU A 71 -0.08 -10.45 -29.87
N PRO A 72 0.98 -10.87 -30.56
CA PRO A 72 0.88 -11.45 -31.90
C PRO A 72 -0.17 -12.58 -31.94
N ASP A 73 -1.02 -12.61 -32.97
CA ASP A 73 -2.08 -13.61 -33.08
C ASP A 73 -1.51 -14.94 -33.61
N PRO A 74 -1.45 -16.02 -32.80
CA PRO A 74 -0.93 -17.31 -33.23
C PRO A 74 -1.76 -18.01 -34.32
N CYS A 75 -3.00 -17.57 -34.55
CA CYS A 75 -3.86 -18.08 -35.61
C CYS A 75 -3.73 -17.29 -36.92
N SER A 76 -3.07 -16.12 -36.90
CA SER A 76 -2.90 -15.28 -38.07
C SER A 76 -1.80 -15.81 -39.00
N GLY A 77 -1.98 -15.62 -40.32
CA GLY A 77 -0.92 -15.89 -41.30
C GLY A 77 0.30 -14.97 -41.15
N SER A 78 0.16 -13.83 -40.47
CA SER A 78 1.23 -12.87 -40.16
C SER A 78 1.90 -13.11 -38.81
N PHE A 79 1.55 -14.17 -38.07
CA PHE A 79 2.08 -14.43 -36.71
C PHE A 79 3.60 -14.30 -36.62
N HIS A 80 4.33 -14.92 -37.55
CA HIS A 80 5.79 -14.90 -37.54
C HIS A 80 6.37 -13.51 -37.80
N ASP A 81 5.72 -12.71 -38.65
CA ASP A 81 6.14 -11.34 -38.94
C ASP A 81 5.88 -10.44 -37.73
N GLU A 82 4.71 -10.56 -37.10
CA GLU A 82 4.36 -9.82 -35.87
C GLU A 82 5.32 -10.13 -34.71
N VAL A 83 5.71 -11.40 -34.55
CA VAL A 83 6.74 -11.80 -33.56
C VAL A 83 8.10 -11.22 -33.91
N ALA A 84 8.49 -11.21 -35.19
CA ALA A 84 9.75 -10.61 -35.61
C ALA A 84 9.77 -9.10 -35.31
N GLU A 85 8.71 -8.37 -35.65
CA GLU A 85 8.57 -6.94 -35.36
C GLU A 85 8.62 -6.63 -33.85
N LEU A 86 8.00 -7.47 -33.02
CA LEU A 86 8.10 -7.35 -31.55
C LEU A 86 9.54 -7.47 -31.08
N ARG A 87 10.29 -8.46 -31.61
CA ARG A 87 11.70 -8.67 -31.25
C ARG A 87 12.60 -7.54 -31.74
N ASP A 88 12.32 -6.99 -32.91
CA ASP A 88 13.05 -5.85 -33.46
C ASP A 88 12.89 -4.61 -32.57
N ARG A 89 11.67 -4.30 -32.10
CA ARG A 89 11.46 -3.22 -31.12
C ARG A 89 12.14 -3.53 -29.79
N ALA A 90 12.01 -4.76 -29.30
CA ALA A 90 12.64 -5.19 -28.05
C ALA A 90 14.18 -5.19 -28.11
N ALA A 91 14.80 -5.15 -29.29
CA ALA A 91 16.24 -5.00 -29.47
C ALA A 91 16.77 -3.67 -28.89
N GLU A 92 15.94 -2.63 -28.91
CA GLU A 92 16.29 -1.28 -28.44
C GLU A 92 16.03 -1.08 -26.93
N LEU A 93 15.39 -2.04 -26.25
CA LEU A 93 15.16 -1.96 -24.83
C LEU A 93 16.47 -2.16 -24.04
N PRO A 94 16.83 -1.23 -23.14
CA PRO A 94 18.02 -1.37 -22.31
C PRO A 94 17.81 -2.45 -21.24
N ASP A 95 18.90 -3.11 -20.84
CA ASP A 95 18.85 -4.19 -19.84
C ASP A 95 18.30 -3.72 -18.49
N ASP A 96 18.59 -2.48 -18.09
CA ASP A 96 18.07 -1.91 -16.85
C ASP A 96 16.53 -1.84 -16.86
N TYR A 97 15.94 -1.47 -18.01
CA TYR A 97 14.49 -1.45 -18.18
C TYR A 97 13.90 -2.87 -18.15
N LEU A 98 14.58 -3.83 -18.78
CA LEU A 98 14.16 -5.23 -18.74
C LEU A 98 14.20 -5.80 -17.32
N VAL A 99 15.18 -5.42 -16.49
CA VAL A 99 15.22 -5.81 -15.07
C VAL A 99 14.00 -5.29 -14.31
N CYS A 100 13.61 -4.03 -14.53
CA CYS A 100 12.38 -3.48 -13.93
C CYS A 100 11.14 -4.23 -14.40
N LEU A 101 10.98 -4.39 -15.72
CA LEU A 101 9.82 -5.05 -16.31
C LEU A 101 9.68 -6.51 -15.85
N VAL A 102 10.80 -7.23 -15.69
CA VAL A 102 10.81 -8.58 -15.12
C VAL A 102 10.40 -8.57 -13.65
N GLY A 103 10.91 -7.63 -12.85
CA GLY A 103 10.54 -7.53 -11.44
C GLY A 103 9.06 -7.22 -11.23
N ASP A 104 8.48 -6.33 -12.06
CA ASP A 104 7.05 -6.07 -12.09
C ASP A 104 6.29 -7.36 -12.47
N MET A 105 6.64 -8.03 -13.57
CA MET A 105 5.99 -9.27 -14.01
C MET A 105 6.06 -10.41 -12.97
N VAL A 106 7.23 -10.61 -12.34
CA VAL A 106 7.40 -11.62 -11.27
C VAL A 106 6.48 -11.31 -10.09
N THR A 107 6.24 -10.03 -9.81
CA THR A 107 5.31 -9.60 -8.77
C THR A 107 3.88 -9.97 -9.19
N GLU A 108 3.46 -9.72 -10.43
CA GLU A 108 2.12 -10.10 -10.90
C GLU A 108 1.87 -11.61 -10.84
N GLU A 109 2.85 -12.42 -11.24
CA GLU A 109 2.74 -13.89 -11.26
C GLU A 109 2.61 -14.51 -9.86
N ALA A 110 2.91 -13.77 -8.79
CA ALA A 110 2.73 -14.23 -7.42
C ALA A 110 1.30 -14.04 -6.88
N LEU A 111 0.34 -13.74 -7.76
CA LEU A 111 -1.10 -13.58 -7.49
C LEU A 111 -1.73 -14.60 -6.51
N PRO A 112 -1.41 -15.91 -6.52
CA PRO A 112 -1.96 -16.84 -5.52
C PRO A 112 -1.71 -16.40 -4.07
N THR A 113 -0.58 -15.74 -3.82
CA THR A 113 -0.23 -15.18 -2.51
C THR A 113 -1.15 -14.03 -2.13
N TYR A 114 -1.52 -13.18 -3.09
CA TYR A 114 -2.31 -11.97 -2.85
C TYR A 114 -3.78 -12.29 -2.64
N GLN A 115 -4.33 -13.21 -3.44
CA GLN A 115 -5.66 -13.75 -3.18
C GLN A 115 -5.72 -14.46 -1.82
N THR A 116 -4.67 -15.20 -1.45
CA THR A 116 -4.57 -15.81 -0.11
C THR A 116 -4.58 -14.75 0.98
N MET A 117 -3.81 -13.66 0.81
CA MET A 117 -3.76 -12.55 1.76
C MET A 117 -5.13 -11.91 1.99
N LEU A 118 -5.90 -11.62 0.93
CA LEU A 118 -7.30 -11.15 1.05
C LEU A 118 -8.16 -12.18 1.82
N ASN A 119 -7.98 -13.47 1.53
CA ASN A 119 -8.69 -14.56 2.21
C ASN A 119 -8.17 -14.89 3.62
N THR A 120 -7.18 -14.15 4.14
CA THR A 120 -6.80 -14.23 5.55
C THR A 120 -7.54 -13.22 6.42
N MET A 121 -8.22 -12.24 5.83
CA MET A 121 -8.86 -11.14 6.55
C MET A 121 -10.12 -11.60 7.32
N ASP A 122 -10.25 -11.13 8.56
CA ASP A 122 -11.36 -11.43 9.45
C ASP A 122 -12.63 -10.61 9.09
N GLY A 123 -13.69 -10.68 9.92
CA GLY A 123 -14.91 -9.89 9.74
C GLY A 123 -15.79 -10.29 8.55
N GLY A 124 -15.74 -11.56 8.12
CA GLY A 124 -16.55 -12.03 6.99
C GLY A 124 -16.13 -11.50 5.62
N VAL A 125 -14.93 -10.90 5.52
CA VAL A 125 -14.33 -10.43 4.25
C VAL A 125 -13.79 -11.61 3.44
N ARG A 126 -13.11 -12.57 4.08
CA ARG A 126 -12.55 -13.74 3.41
C ARG A 126 -13.62 -14.63 2.78
N ASP A 127 -13.26 -15.32 1.69
CA ASP A 127 -14.11 -16.33 1.07
C ASP A 127 -14.04 -17.67 1.83
N GLU A 128 -15.07 -17.95 2.62
CA GLU A 128 -15.16 -19.16 3.45
C GLU A 128 -15.28 -20.48 2.65
N THR A 129 -15.71 -20.42 1.37
CA THR A 129 -16.03 -21.64 0.60
C THR A 129 -15.27 -21.75 -0.71
N GLY A 130 -14.56 -20.69 -1.12
CA GLY A 130 -13.99 -20.54 -2.46
C GLY A 130 -15.03 -20.18 -3.52
N ALA A 131 -16.30 -20.03 -3.13
CA ALA A 131 -17.41 -19.64 -3.99
C ALA A 131 -18.47 -18.84 -3.21
N GLY A 132 -18.08 -18.17 -2.13
CA GLY A 132 -18.99 -17.37 -1.30
C GLY A 132 -19.70 -16.28 -2.10
N ALA A 133 -20.97 -16.04 -1.78
CA ALA A 133 -21.79 -15.04 -2.47
C ALA A 133 -21.74 -13.64 -1.82
N SER A 134 -20.95 -13.45 -0.76
CA SER A 134 -20.75 -12.12 -0.16
C SER A 134 -20.11 -11.16 -1.17
N GLY A 135 -20.44 -9.88 -1.08
CA GLY A 135 -19.83 -8.84 -1.91
C GLY A 135 -18.30 -8.86 -1.80
N TRP A 136 -17.78 -9.13 -0.60
CA TRP A 136 -16.34 -9.27 -0.35
C TRP A 136 -15.68 -10.47 -1.04
N ALA A 137 -16.34 -11.64 -1.02
CA ALA A 137 -15.83 -12.83 -1.68
C ALA A 137 -15.92 -12.71 -3.21
N VAL A 138 -17.02 -12.13 -3.72
CA VAL A 138 -17.17 -11.82 -5.15
C VAL A 138 -16.09 -10.85 -5.61
N TRP A 139 -15.83 -9.78 -4.87
CA TRP A 139 -14.74 -8.85 -5.13
C TRP A 139 -13.40 -9.58 -5.20
N THR A 140 -13.03 -10.34 -4.16
CA THR A 140 -11.74 -11.04 -4.08
C THR A 140 -11.50 -11.96 -5.29
N ARG A 141 -12.52 -12.71 -5.71
CA ARG A 141 -12.40 -13.61 -6.87
C ARG A 141 -12.34 -12.83 -8.20
N ALA A 142 -13.15 -11.80 -8.35
CA ALA A 142 -13.20 -11.02 -9.60
C ALA A 142 -11.96 -10.14 -9.78
N TRP A 143 -11.49 -9.49 -8.71
CA TRP A 143 -10.20 -8.80 -8.66
C TRP A 143 -9.07 -9.75 -9.07
N ALA A 144 -8.99 -10.94 -8.45
CA ALA A 144 -7.96 -11.92 -8.83
C ALA A 144 -8.08 -12.38 -10.31
N ALA A 145 -9.30 -12.46 -10.85
CA ALA A 145 -9.48 -12.77 -12.27
C ALA A 145 -9.02 -11.62 -13.19
N GLU A 146 -9.22 -10.37 -12.79
CA GLU A 146 -8.68 -9.22 -13.50
C GLU A 146 -7.15 -9.20 -13.47
N GLU A 147 -6.55 -9.39 -12.28
CA GLU A 147 -5.10 -9.43 -12.01
C GLU A 147 -4.37 -10.53 -12.76
N ASN A 148 -4.97 -11.72 -12.89
CA ASN A 148 -4.35 -12.84 -13.59
C ASN A 148 -3.90 -12.46 -15.01
N ARG A 149 -4.65 -11.58 -15.68
CA ARG A 149 -4.34 -11.12 -17.05
C ARG A 149 -3.05 -10.30 -17.10
N HIS A 150 -2.66 -9.63 -16.02
CA HIS A 150 -1.46 -8.79 -15.97
C HIS A 150 -0.21 -9.65 -16.11
N GLY A 151 -0.05 -10.64 -15.22
CA GLY A 151 1.03 -11.62 -15.29
C GLY A 151 1.03 -12.37 -16.62
N ASP A 152 -0.14 -12.85 -17.06
CA ASP A 152 -0.29 -13.57 -18.33
C ASP A 152 0.19 -12.80 -19.55
N LEU A 153 -0.11 -11.49 -19.62
CA LEU A 153 0.29 -10.62 -20.71
C LEU A 153 1.79 -10.30 -20.64
N MET A 154 2.27 -9.87 -19.49
CA MET A 154 3.67 -9.48 -19.31
C MET A 154 4.62 -10.67 -19.49
N ASN A 155 4.24 -11.86 -19.02
CA ASN A 155 5.01 -13.10 -19.20
C ASN A 155 5.16 -13.42 -20.69
N LYS A 156 4.06 -13.51 -21.44
CA LYS A 156 4.09 -13.82 -22.87
C LYS A 156 4.84 -12.75 -23.66
N TYR A 157 4.70 -11.47 -23.28
CA TYR A 157 5.48 -10.39 -23.89
C TYR A 157 6.99 -10.62 -23.71
N LEU A 158 7.43 -10.79 -22.45
CA LEU A 158 8.84 -11.03 -22.10
C LEU A 158 9.39 -12.29 -22.77
N TYR A 159 8.61 -13.38 -22.79
CA TYR A 159 8.94 -14.62 -23.49
C TYR A 159 9.21 -14.38 -24.99
N LEU A 160 8.31 -13.66 -25.68
CA LEU A 160 8.43 -13.40 -27.11
C LEU A 160 9.61 -12.48 -27.45
N THR A 161 9.99 -11.56 -26.55
CA THR A 161 11.14 -10.67 -26.77
C THR A 161 12.45 -11.45 -27.02
N GLY A 162 12.61 -12.61 -26.38
CA GLY A 162 13.87 -13.35 -26.37
C GLY A 162 15.05 -12.61 -25.71
N ARG A 163 14.79 -11.56 -24.92
CA ARG A 163 15.81 -10.72 -24.28
C ARG A 163 16.16 -11.11 -22.84
N VAL A 164 15.35 -11.99 -22.24
CA VAL A 164 15.43 -12.42 -20.84
C VAL A 164 15.54 -13.94 -20.73
N ASP A 165 16.12 -14.40 -19.61
CA ASP A 165 16.25 -15.81 -19.25
C ASP A 165 14.99 -16.31 -18.56
N MET A 166 14.00 -16.73 -19.35
CA MET A 166 12.70 -17.17 -18.80
C MET A 166 12.84 -18.31 -17.79
N ARG A 167 13.84 -19.19 -17.92
CA ARG A 167 14.07 -20.26 -16.93
C ARG A 167 14.45 -19.70 -15.56
N GLN A 168 15.27 -18.64 -15.52
CA GLN A 168 15.61 -17.97 -14.27
C GLN A 168 14.45 -17.15 -13.71
N VAL A 169 13.65 -16.53 -14.57
CA VAL A 169 12.43 -15.81 -14.17
C VAL A 169 11.40 -16.77 -13.57
N GLU A 170 11.09 -17.88 -14.23
CA GLU A 170 10.17 -18.93 -13.75
C GLU A 170 10.61 -19.52 -12.40
N LYS A 171 11.92 -19.78 -12.23
CA LYS A 171 12.48 -20.18 -10.93
C LYS A 171 12.24 -19.14 -9.85
N THR A 172 12.39 -17.86 -10.20
CA THR A 172 12.17 -16.74 -9.27
C THR A 172 10.72 -16.69 -8.82
N ILE A 173 9.77 -16.82 -9.75
CA ILE A 173 8.33 -16.90 -9.47
C ILE A 173 8.05 -18.09 -8.54
N GLN A 174 8.60 -19.26 -8.84
CA GLN A 174 8.41 -20.45 -8.02
C GLN A 174 8.95 -20.27 -6.59
N TYR A 175 10.12 -19.64 -6.43
CA TYR A 175 10.66 -19.29 -5.11
C TYR A 175 9.80 -18.27 -4.38
N LEU A 176 9.29 -17.25 -5.08
CA LEU A 176 8.47 -16.20 -4.49
C LEU A 176 7.13 -16.76 -3.99
N ILE A 177 6.39 -17.50 -4.83
CA ILE A 177 5.14 -18.16 -4.42
C ILE A 177 5.39 -19.14 -3.28
N GLY A 178 6.48 -19.92 -3.34
CA GLY A 178 6.84 -20.87 -2.28
C GLY A 178 7.28 -20.20 -0.97
N SER A 179 7.70 -18.94 -1.02
CA SER A 179 8.03 -18.14 0.17
C SER A 179 6.80 -17.41 0.72
N GLY A 180 5.84 -17.09 -0.14
CA GLY A 180 4.71 -16.23 0.18
C GLY A 180 5.16 -14.80 0.49
N MET A 181 4.38 -14.09 1.30
CA MET A 181 4.72 -12.77 1.82
C MET A 181 4.12 -12.56 3.21
N ASP A 182 4.71 -11.66 3.99
CA ASP A 182 4.12 -11.14 5.22
C ASP A 182 3.88 -9.62 5.10
N PRO A 183 2.64 -9.19 4.79
CA PRO A 183 2.32 -7.77 4.71
C PRO A 183 2.14 -7.12 6.09
N ARG A 184 2.18 -7.92 7.18
CA ARG A 184 1.95 -7.51 8.57
C ARG A 184 0.61 -6.80 8.77
N THR A 185 -0.41 -7.25 8.06
CA THR A 185 -1.82 -6.82 8.18
C THR A 185 -2.58 -7.58 9.25
N GLU A 186 -2.00 -8.64 9.82
CA GLU A 186 -2.46 -9.29 11.07
C GLU A 186 -3.93 -9.71 11.04
N ASN A 187 -4.41 -10.17 9.87
CA ASN A 187 -5.79 -10.55 9.56
C ASN A 187 -6.82 -9.40 9.71
N ASP A 188 -6.38 -8.18 10.01
CA ASP A 188 -7.25 -7.03 10.21
C ASP A 188 -7.60 -6.38 8.86
N PRO A 189 -8.88 -6.37 8.43
CA PRO A 189 -9.26 -5.79 7.14
C PRO A 189 -9.03 -4.27 7.06
N TYR A 190 -8.99 -3.53 8.18
CA TYR A 190 -8.61 -2.11 8.16
C TYR A 190 -7.17 -1.95 7.67
N MET A 191 -6.25 -2.75 8.24
CA MET A 191 -4.85 -2.75 7.81
C MET A 191 -4.70 -3.34 6.40
N GLY A 192 -5.47 -4.38 6.09
CA GLY A 192 -5.56 -5.01 4.79
C GLY A 192 -5.92 -4.04 3.66
N PHE A 193 -7.03 -3.32 3.79
CA PHE A 193 -7.50 -2.40 2.75
C PHE A 193 -6.63 -1.13 2.65
N ILE A 194 -6.00 -0.69 3.74
CA ILE A 194 -4.99 0.38 3.68
C ILE A 194 -3.75 -0.10 2.92
N TYR A 195 -3.30 -1.33 3.17
CA TYR A 195 -2.19 -1.95 2.45
C TYR A 195 -2.50 -2.07 0.97
N THR A 196 -3.65 -2.62 0.58
CA THR A 196 -4.01 -2.80 -0.83
C THR A 196 -4.14 -1.45 -1.53
N THR A 197 -4.82 -0.46 -0.93
CA THR A 197 -4.92 0.88 -1.54
C THR A 197 -3.53 1.49 -1.81
N PHE A 198 -2.58 1.29 -0.90
CA PHE A 198 -1.21 1.76 -1.10
C PHE A 198 -0.51 1.02 -2.24
N GLN A 199 -0.65 -0.32 -2.29
CA GLN A 199 0.00 -1.17 -3.29
C GLN A 199 -0.56 -0.94 -4.69
N GLU A 200 -1.88 -0.89 -4.87
CA GLU A 200 -2.51 -0.59 -6.17
C GLU A 200 -2.03 0.75 -6.73
N ARG A 201 -1.86 1.74 -5.85
CA ARG A 201 -1.31 3.02 -6.29
C ARG A 201 0.18 2.92 -6.65
N ALA A 202 0.94 2.09 -5.95
CA ALA A 202 2.35 1.86 -6.25
C ALA A 202 2.52 1.15 -7.59
N THR A 203 1.72 0.13 -7.89
CA THR A 203 1.74 -0.59 -9.18
C THR A 203 1.22 0.29 -10.31
N PHE A 204 0.15 1.09 -10.08
CA PHE A 204 -0.28 2.13 -11.03
C PHE A 204 0.86 3.07 -11.44
N ILE A 205 1.64 3.54 -10.46
CA ILE A 205 2.80 4.42 -10.72
C ILE A 205 3.90 3.65 -11.46
N SER A 206 4.24 2.43 -11.03
CA SER A 206 5.28 1.60 -11.64
C SER A 206 4.96 1.32 -13.12
N HIS A 207 3.78 0.77 -13.39
CA HIS A 207 3.30 0.44 -14.74
C HIS A 207 3.13 1.69 -15.61
N GLY A 208 2.63 2.80 -15.05
CA GLY A 208 2.56 4.07 -15.75
C GLY A 208 3.94 4.65 -16.11
N ASN A 209 4.94 4.45 -15.25
CA ASN A 209 6.32 4.84 -15.54
C ASN A 209 6.97 3.94 -16.60
N THR A 210 6.85 2.62 -16.48
CA THR A 210 7.36 1.68 -17.48
C THR A 210 6.72 1.92 -18.84
N ALA A 211 5.42 2.21 -18.91
CA ALA A 211 4.74 2.63 -20.15
C ALA A 211 5.41 3.86 -20.79
N ARG A 212 5.68 4.91 -19.98
CA ARG A 212 6.36 6.13 -20.47
C ARG A 212 7.78 5.86 -20.94
N HIS A 213 8.51 4.97 -20.26
CA HIS A 213 9.84 4.55 -20.68
C HIS A 213 9.81 3.74 -21.98
N ALA A 214 8.85 2.83 -22.15
CA ALA A 214 8.66 2.07 -23.39
C ALA A 214 8.48 3.00 -24.60
N VAL A 215 7.68 4.06 -24.49
CA VAL A 215 7.55 5.09 -25.54
C VAL A 215 8.89 5.73 -25.87
N ARG A 216 9.68 6.11 -24.86
CA ARG A 216 11.01 6.72 -25.07
C ARG A 216 11.99 5.78 -25.76
N HIS A 217 11.83 4.47 -25.59
CA HIS A 217 12.62 3.45 -26.26
C HIS A 217 12.03 3.00 -27.61
N GLY A 218 10.96 3.65 -28.10
CA GLY A 218 10.37 3.38 -29.41
C GLY A 218 9.41 2.18 -29.45
N ASP A 219 9.03 1.62 -28.30
CA ASP A 219 8.13 0.47 -28.22
C ASP A 219 6.72 0.88 -27.78
N ALA A 220 5.96 1.45 -28.72
CA ALA A 220 4.59 1.87 -28.46
C ALA A 220 3.64 0.70 -28.15
N ALA A 221 3.97 -0.53 -28.58
CA ALA A 221 3.19 -1.71 -28.26
C ALA A 221 3.35 -2.08 -26.78
N LEU A 222 4.58 -2.12 -26.28
CA LEU A 222 4.85 -2.31 -24.85
C LEU A 222 4.27 -1.18 -23.99
N ALA A 223 4.31 0.06 -24.47
CA ALA A 223 3.68 1.17 -23.77
C ALA A 223 2.17 0.95 -23.56
N ARG A 224 1.47 0.37 -24.55
CA ARG A 224 0.07 -0.02 -24.41
C ARG A 224 -0.11 -1.16 -23.41
N VAL A 225 0.75 -2.19 -23.45
CA VAL A 225 0.73 -3.29 -22.48
C VAL A 225 0.79 -2.76 -21.04
N CYS A 226 1.82 -1.97 -20.72
CA CYS A 226 1.98 -1.41 -19.37
C CYS A 226 0.87 -0.40 -19.02
N GLY A 227 0.41 0.41 -19.99
CA GLY A 227 -0.66 1.38 -19.78
C GLY A 227 -2.03 0.73 -19.52
N THR A 228 -2.34 -0.38 -20.20
CA THR A 228 -3.55 -1.16 -19.99
C THR A 228 -3.58 -1.77 -18.58
N VAL A 229 -2.45 -2.36 -18.15
CA VAL A 229 -2.31 -2.88 -16.77
C VAL A 229 -2.52 -1.74 -15.77
N ALA A 230 -1.81 -0.62 -15.92
CA ALA A 230 -1.96 0.56 -15.05
C ALA A 230 -3.41 1.07 -14.96
N ALA A 231 -4.21 0.96 -16.03
CA ALA A 231 -5.61 1.37 -16.02
C ALA A 231 -6.49 0.48 -15.13
N ASP A 232 -6.16 -0.81 -14.99
CA ASP A 232 -6.81 -1.71 -14.05
C ASP A 232 -6.44 -1.34 -12.61
N GLU A 233 -5.14 -1.15 -12.32
CA GLU A 233 -4.63 -0.73 -11.01
C GLU A 233 -5.32 0.53 -10.51
N LYS A 234 -5.58 1.47 -11.43
CA LYS A 234 -6.25 2.72 -11.09
C LYS A 234 -7.69 2.50 -10.61
N ARG A 235 -8.41 1.53 -11.19
CA ARG A 235 -9.76 1.15 -10.76
C ARG A 235 -9.72 0.44 -9.42
N HIS A 236 -8.78 -0.48 -9.23
CA HIS A 236 -8.60 -1.21 -7.97
C HIS A 236 -8.22 -0.25 -6.83
N GLU A 237 -7.28 0.68 -7.07
CA GLU A 237 -6.96 1.77 -6.14
C GLU A 237 -8.22 2.53 -5.72
N ALA A 238 -9.06 2.92 -6.69
CA ALA A 238 -10.26 3.68 -6.41
C ALA A 238 -11.28 2.89 -5.57
N ALA A 239 -11.44 1.59 -5.85
CA ALA A 239 -12.30 0.70 -5.08
C ALA A 239 -11.81 0.54 -3.63
N TYR A 240 -10.53 0.20 -3.42
CA TYR A 240 -9.99 0.05 -2.06
C TYR A 240 -9.96 1.38 -1.30
N ALA A 241 -9.64 2.49 -1.98
CA ALA A 241 -9.71 3.82 -1.37
C ALA A 241 -11.13 4.16 -0.91
N ARG A 242 -12.16 3.73 -1.65
CA ARG A 242 -13.57 3.89 -1.29
C ARG A 242 -13.97 3.03 -0.08
N ILE A 243 -13.41 1.83 0.06
CA ILE A 243 -13.58 0.99 1.26
C ILE A 243 -13.02 1.71 2.48
N VAL A 244 -11.77 2.17 2.43
CA VAL A 244 -11.15 2.85 3.58
C VAL A 244 -11.84 4.18 3.90
N GLU A 245 -12.32 4.91 2.89
CA GLU A 245 -13.17 6.08 3.10
C GLU A 245 -14.44 5.73 3.88
N LYS A 246 -15.11 4.63 3.53
CA LYS A 246 -16.28 4.16 4.28
C LYS A 246 -15.93 3.78 5.72
N LEU A 247 -14.76 3.18 5.94
CA LEU A 247 -14.27 2.86 7.28
C LEU A 247 -14.01 4.12 8.11
N PHE A 248 -13.51 5.21 7.50
CA PHE A 248 -13.42 6.51 8.18
C PHE A 248 -14.79 7.12 8.53
N GLU A 249 -15.84 6.84 7.76
CA GLU A 249 -17.21 7.28 8.09
C GLU A 249 -17.78 6.54 9.30
N VAL A 250 -17.58 5.22 9.38
CA VAL A 250 -18.23 4.36 10.40
C VAL A 250 -17.38 4.12 11.65
N ASP A 251 -16.06 4.16 11.54
CA ASP A 251 -15.12 3.90 12.63
C ASP A 251 -13.82 4.73 12.49
N PRO A 252 -13.92 6.07 12.56
CA PRO A 252 -12.79 6.96 12.29
C PRO A 252 -11.59 6.75 13.22
N ASP A 253 -11.84 6.42 14.50
CA ASP A 253 -10.78 6.25 15.50
C ASP A 253 -9.93 5.02 15.21
N TYR A 254 -10.56 3.87 14.98
CA TYR A 254 -9.82 2.65 14.67
C TYR A 254 -9.15 2.75 13.30
N THR A 255 -9.82 3.33 12.31
CA THR A 255 -9.27 3.48 10.96
C THR A 255 -8.00 4.33 10.95
N VAL A 256 -7.97 5.47 11.65
CA VAL A 256 -6.75 6.30 11.74
C VAL A 256 -5.63 5.59 12.51
N MET A 257 -5.99 4.81 13.54
CA MET A 257 -5.02 4.00 14.29
C MET A 257 -4.43 2.88 13.42
N ALA A 258 -5.25 2.17 12.65
CA ALA A 258 -4.80 1.15 11.69
C ALA A 258 -3.89 1.76 10.61
N PHE A 259 -4.23 2.95 10.09
CA PHE A 259 -3.37 3.67 9.15
C PHE A 259 -2.01 4.00 9.75
N ALA A 260 -1.99 4.53 10.98
CA ALA A 260 -0.74 4.79 11.69
C ALA A 260 0.05 3.50 11.96
N ARG A 261 -0.59 2.38 12.31
CA ARG A 261 0.08 1.08 12.49
C ARG A 261 0.76 0.62 11.21
N MET A 262 0.06 0.65 10.07
CA MET A 262 0.65 0.29 8.77
C MET A 262 1.84 1.19 8.42
N MET A 263 1.71 2.49 8.63
CA MET A 263 2.80 3.42 8.36
C MET A 263 4.01 3.23 9.29
N ARG A 264 3.80 2.88 10.58
CA ARG A 264 4.90 2.54 11.50
C ARG A 264 5.62 1.26 11.08
N LYS A 265 4.88 0.25 10.61
CA LYS A 265 5.44 -0.99 10.08
C LYS A 265 6.24 -0.73 8.80
N LYS A 266 5.93 0.34 8.07
CA LYS A 266 6.29 0.57 6.65
C LYS A 266 5.57 -0.43 5.76
N VAL A 267 5.02 0.05 4.64
CA VAL A 267 4.35 -0.81 3.68
C VAL A 267 5.41 -1.65 2.97
N ALA A 268 5.46 -2.94 3.29
CA ALA A 268 6.39 -3.87 2.67
C ALA A 268 5.94 -4.16 1.24
N MET A 269 6.87 -4.20 0.29
CA MET A 269 6.55 -4.62 -1.08
C MET A 269 6.21 -6.12 -1.10
N PRO A 270 5.20 -6.55 -1.88
CA PRO A 270 4.77 -7.95 -1.90
C PRO A 270 5.90 -8.91 -2.28
N ALA A 271 6.71 -8.55 -3.27
CA ALA A 271 7.85 -9.33 -3.74
C ALA A 271 9.16 -9.15 -2.94
N HIS A 272 9.12 -8.62 -1.70
CA HIS A 272 10.35 -8.34 -0.92
C HIS A 272 11.20 -9.59 -0.61
N LEU A 273 10.64 -10.79 -0.72
CA LEU A 273 11.34 -12.08 -0.52
C LEU A 273 11.86 -12.71 -1.83
N MET A 274 11.82 -11.97 -2.94
CA MET A 274 12.23 -12.43 -4.26
C MET A 274 13.66 -12.98 -4.26
N PHE A 275 13.83 -14.15 -4.88
CA PHE A 275 15.09 -14.89 -4.93
C PHE A 275 15.17 -15.74 -6.21
N ASP A 276 16.32 -15.73 -6.89
CA ASP A 276 16.52 -16.44 -8.17
C ASP A 276 17.32 -17.76 -8.05
N GLY A 277 17.68 -18.13 -6.81
CA GLY A 277 18.55 -19.26 -6.51
C GLY A 277 20.03 -18.91 -6.34
N ALA A 278 20.42 -17.64 -6.52
CA ALA A 278 21.81 -17.19 -6.42
C ALA A 278 22.00 -15.88 -5.65
N ASP A 279 21.16 -14.88 -5.88
CA ASP A 279 21.31 -13.54 -5.29
C ASP A 279 20.42 -13.36 -4.06
N ASP A 280 21.04 -13.33 -2.87
CA ASP A 280 20.34 -13.10 -1.61
C ASP A 280 19.77 -11.69 -1.44
N ARG A 281 20.21 -10.74 -2.27
CA ARG A 281 19.78 -9.34 -2.24
C ARG A 281 19.01 -8.94 -3.50
N LEU A 282 18.46 -9.91 -4.22
CA LEU A 282 17.82 -9.69 -5.51
C LEU A 282 16.76 -8.58 -5.47
N PHE A 283 15.89 -8.58 -4.46
CA PHE A 283 14.90 -7.51 -4.27
C PHE A 283 15.54 -6.13 -4.07
N ALA A 284 16.62 -6.03 -3.29
CA ALA A 284 17.32 -4.77 -3.06
C ALA A 284 18.01 -4.25 -4.32
N HIS A 285 18.65 -5.14 -5.10
CA HIS A 285 19.25 -4.77 -6.39
C HIS A 285 18.19 -4.33 -7.40
N PHE A 286 17.09 -5.10 -7.55
CA PHE A 286 15.95 -4.74 -8.40
C PHE A 286 15.38 -3.37 -8.01
N SER A 287 15.13 -3.15 -6.71
CA SER A 287 14.59 -1.89 -6.20
C SER A 287 15.52 -0.71 -6.47
N ALA A 288 16.85 -0.92 -6.39
CA ALA A 288 17.83 0.12 -6.69
C ALA A 288 17.87 0.47 -8.19
N VAL A 289 17.66 -0.51 -9.08
CA VAL A 289 17.53 -0.28 -10.52
C VAL A 289 16.24 0.51 -10.82
N ALA A 290 15.11 0.12 -10.23
CA ALA A 290 13.82 0.81 -10.37
C ALA A 290 13.87 2.25 -9.86
N GLN A 291 14.49 2.47 -8.70
CA GLN A 291 14.72 3.79 -8.11
C GLN A 291 15.57 4.68 -9.01
N ARG A 292 16.63 4.14 -9.63
CA ARG A 292 17.52 4.91 -10.51
C ARG A 292 16.85 5.26 -11.85
N LEU A 293 16.07 4.33 -12.42
CA LEU A 293 15.33 4.56 -13.66
C LEU A 293 14.14 5.52 -13.46
N GLY A 294 13.67 5.69 -12.23
CA GLY A 294 12.47 6.47 -11.93
C GLY A 294 11.19 5.68 -12.22
N VAL A 295 11.26 4.34 -12.18
CA VAL A 295 10.08 3.46 -12.32
C VAL A 295 9.26 3.48 -11.03
N TYR A 296 9.91 3.30 -9.89
CA TYR A 296 9.30 3.50 -8.57
C TYR A 296 10.37 3.97 -7.59
N THR A 297 10.09 5.06 -6.89
CA THR A 297 11.07 5.75 -6.05
C THR A 297 10.57 5.95 -4.62
N ALA A 298 11.48 6.25 -3.70
CA ALA A 298 11.14 6.70 -2.36
C ALA A 298 10.28 7.99 -2.35
N ALA A 299 10.39 8.83 -3.39
CA ALA A 299 9.54 10.01 -3.55
C ALA A 299 8.10 9.60 -3.89
N ASP A 300 7.93 8.58 -4.73
CA ASP A 300 6.60 8.02 -5.04
C ASP A 300 5.95 7.44 -3.78
N TYR A 301 6.71 6.69 -2.97
CA TYR A 301 6.23 6.19 -1.67
C TYR A 301 5.73 7.33 -0.77
N ALA A 302 6.50 8.42 -0.66
CA ALA A 302 6.09 9.60 0.12
C ALA A 302 4.84 10.28 -0.48
N GLY A 303 4.78 10.39 -1.80
CA GLY A 303 3.65 10.97 -2.54
C GLY A 303 2.37 10.16 -2.39
N ILE A 304 2.45 8.83 -2.31
CA ILE A 304 1.30 7.95 -2.01
C ILE A 304 0.75 8.27 -0.61
N ILE A 305 1.61 8.39 0.41
CA ILE A 305 1.16 8.74 1.76
C ILE A 305 0.38 10.06 1.76
N GLU A 306 0.94 11.10 1.14
CA GLU A 306 0.30 12.42 1.09
C GLU A 306 -1.00 12.39 0.32
N PHE A 307 -1.04 11.67 -0.80
CA PHE A 307 -2.25 11.45 -1.56
C PHE A 307 -3.33 10.79 -0.72
N LEU A 308 -3.03 9.69 -0.01
CA LEU A 308 -4.01 8.97 0.80
C LEU A 308 -4.49 9.79 2.02
N VAL A 309 -3.58 10.54 2.65
CA VAL A 309 -3.93 11.50 3.71
C VAL A 309 -4.91 12.56 3.22
N GLY A 310 -4.69 13.09 2.01
CA GLY A 310 -5.60 14.02 1.37
C GLY A 310 -6.92 13.37 0.96
N ARG A 311 -6.86 12.22 0.29
CA ARG A 311 -8.02 11.48 -0.24
C ARG A 311 -9.02 11.11 0.84
N TRP A 312 -8.55 10.73 2.03
CA TRP A 312 -9.40 10.37 3.16
C TRP A 312 -9.66 11.53 4.13
N GLY A 313 -9.20 12.75 3.81
CA GLY A 313 -9.44 13.93 4.64
C GLY A 313 -8.89 13.81 6.06
N VAL A 314 -7.81 13.04 6.28
CA VAL A 314 -7.35 12.64 7.62
C VAL A 314 -7.05 13.85 8.51
N ALA A 315 -6.51 14.93 7.96
CA ALA A 315 -6.23 16.16 8.71
C ALA A 315 -7.50 16.88 9.23
N GLY A 316 -8.65 16.65 8.59
CA GLY A 316 -9.94 17.25 8.95
C GLY A 316 -10.76 16.46 9.97
N LEU A 317 -10.30 15.27 10.38
CA LEU A 317 -11.01 14.44 11.37
C LEU A 317 -10.98 15.12 12.75
N ALA A 318 -12.08 15.77 13.13
CA ALA A 318 -12.17 16.54 14.38
C ALA A 318 -13.02 15.86 15.47
N ALA A 319 -13.98 15.01 15.08
CA ALA A 319 -14.90 14.32 15.99
C ALA A 319 -14.62 12.81 15.99
N GLY A 320 -15.05 12.11 17.05
CA GLY A 320 -14.96 10.65 17.14
C GLY A 320 -13.57 10.09 17.49
N LEU A 321 -12.53 10.92 17.55
CA LEU A 321 -11.18 10.45 17.88
C LEU A 321 -10.91 10.41 19.39
N SER A 322 -10.32 9.31 19.85
CA SER A 322 -9.72 9.15 21.16
C SER A 322 -8.41 9.94 21.26
N GLY A 323 -7.80 9.94 22.45
CA GLY A 323 -6.47 10.53 22.63
C GLY A 323 -5.38 9.80 21.82
N GLU A 324 -5.55 8.50 21.58
CA GLU A 324 -4.64 7.73 20.74
C GLU A 324 -4.91 7.98 19.25
N GLY A 325 -6.18 8.05 18.83
CA GLY A 325 -6.55 8.42 17.46
C GLY A 325 -5.99 9.78 17.04
N ARG A 326 -6.04 10.79 17.91
CA ARG A 326 -5.40 12.10 17.63
C ARG A 326 -3.89 11.99 17.44
N ARG A 327 -3.19 11.19 18.26
CA ARG A 327 -1.74 10.95 18.07
C ARG A 327 -1.45 10.20 16.77
N ALA A 328 -2.32 9.26 16.40
CA ALA A 328 -2.23 8.54 15.13
C ALA A 328 -2.44 9.48 13.93
N GLN A 329 -3.43 10.36 14.00
CA GLN A 329 -3.69 11.41 13.02
C GLN A 329 -2.47 12.33 12.85
N ASP A 330 -1.97 12.93 13.93
CA ASP A 330 -0.79 13.80 13.91
C ASP A 330 0.43 13.08 13.30
N PHE A 331 0.63 11.81 13.69
CA PHE A 331 1.70 10.99 13.16
C PHE A 331 1.59 10.85 11.64
N VAL A 332 0.46 10.35 11.13
CA VAL A 332 0.24 10.09 9.71
C VAL A 332 0.33 11.39 8.89
N CYS A 333 -0.31 12.48 9.33
CA CYS A 333 -0.24 13.77 8.65
C CYS A 333 1.17 14.36 8.61
N SER A 334 2.05 13.97 9.53
CA SER A 334 3.45 14.43 9.53
C SER A 334 4.38 13.64 8.60
N LEU A 335 3.97 12.47 8.10
CA LEU A 335 4.87 11.53 7.43
C LEU A 335 5.32 11.99 6.05
N GLY A 336 4.41 12.47 5.20
CA GLY A 336 4.74 12.90 3.84
C GLY A 336 5.95 13.85 3.77
N PRO A 337 5.88 15.01 4.46
CA PRO A 337 7.00 15.95 4.52
C PRO A 337 8.26 15.37 5.19
N ARG A 338 8.13 14.39 6.10
CA ARG A 338 9.29 13.72 6.71
C ARG A 338 9.97 12.80 5.69
N PHE A 339 9.22 11.98 4.96
CA PHE A 339 9.76 11.08 3.96
C PHE A 339 10.39 11.83 2.79
N ARG A 340 9.77 12.90 2.28
CA ARG A 340 10.38 13.76 1.25
C ARG A 340 11.75 14.29 1.67
N ARG A 341 11.88 14.83 2.89
CA ARG A 341 13.18 15.32 3.39
C ARG A 341 14.23 14.23 3.56
N MET A 342 13.81 13.00 3.91
CA MET A 342 14.74 11.86 3.97
C MET A 342 15.20 11.46 2.57
N GLU A 343 14.28 11.48 1.62
CA GLU A 343 14.54 11.15 0.22
C GLU A 343 15.47 12.17 -0.46
N GLU A 344 15.25 13.48 -0.27
CA GLU A 344 16.11 14.54 -0.78
C GLU A 344 17.57 14.37 -0.31
N ARG A 345 17.75 13.96 0.95
CA ARG A 345 19.07 13.66 1.53
C ARG A 345 19.69 12.42 0.88
N ALA A 346 18.93 11.34 0.76
CA ALA A 346 19.39 10.11 0.15
C ALA A 346 19.76 10.30 -1.33
N GLN A 347 18.99 11.08 -2.09
CA GLN A 347 19.34 11.45 -3.47
C GLN A 347 20.63 12.27 -3.54
N ALA A 348 20.82 13.21 -2.62
CA ALA A 348 22.05 14.00 -2.56
C ALA A 348 23.28 13.13 -2.27
N GLU A 349 23.12 12.09 -1.47
CA GLU A 349 24.15 11.07 -1.22
C GLU A 349 24.34 10.15 -2.44
N ALA A 350 23.27 9.74 -3.12
CA ALA A 350 23.32 8.90 -4.32
C ALA A 350 24.09 9.53 -5.47
N LYS A 351 23.92 10.84 -5.68
CA LYS A 351 24.68 11.62 -6.66
C LYS A 351 26.19 11.63 -6.39
N ARG A 352 26.61 11.32 -5.17
CA ARG A 352 28.01 11.25 -4.75
C ARG A 352 28.55 9.82 -4.70
N ALA A 353 27.67 8.82 -4.67
CA ALA A 353 28.05 7.42 -4.69
C ALA A 353 28.52 7.02 -6.10
N PRO A 354 29.53 6.14 -6.21
CA PRO A 354 29.92 5.59 -7.50
C PRO A 354 28.77 4.76 -8.08
N ALA A 355 28.60 4.82 -9.40
CA ALA A 355 27.70 3.91 -10.09
C ALA A 355 28.14 2.46 -9.82
N ALA A 356 27.21 1.66 -9.33
CA ALA A 356 27.39 0.24 -9.10
C ALA A 356 26.67 -0.55 -10.19
N ALA A 357 27.06 -1.80 -10.35
CA ALA A 357 26.41 -2.72 -11.27
C ALA A 357 26.34 -4.10 -10.60
N ALA A 358 25.22 -4.80 -10.82
CA ALA A 358 25.03 -6.16 -10.34
C ALA A 358 24.64 -7.02 -11.53
N PRO A 359 25.19 -8.24 -11.65
CA PRO A 359 24.70 -9.20 -12.61
C PRO A 359 23.30 -9.67 -12.21
N PHE A 360 22.36 -9.68 -13.16
CA PHE A 360 21.03 -10.24 -12.94
C PHE A 360 20.87 -11.53 -13.74
N SER A 361 20.44 -12.61 -13.08
CA SER A 361 20.24 -13.89 -13.77
C SER A 361 19.12 -13.83 -14.82
N TRP A 362 18.13 -12.95 -14.61
CA TRP A 362 17.03 -12.69 -15.54
C TRP A 362 17.46 -12.17 -16.91
N ILE A 363 18.64 -11.57 -17.01
CA ILE A 363 19.21 -11.06 -18.27
C ILE A 363 20.50 -11.81 -18.61
N HIS A 364 20.54 -13.12 -18.38
CA HIS A 364 21.68 -14.00 -18.66
C HIS A 364 22.99 -13.55 -17.98
N GLY A 365 22.91 -12.98 -16.78
CA GLY A 365 24.07 -12.49 -16.02
C GLY A 365 24.65 -11.16 -16.54
N ARG A 366 23.98 -10.49 -17.48
CA ARG A 366 24.32 -9.12 -17.88
C ARG A 366 24.11 -8.15 -16.70
N GLN A 367 24.79 -7.01 -16.78
CA GLN A 367 24.90 -6.06 -15.68
C GLN A 367 23.72 -5.08 -15.69
N GLY A 368 22.94 -5.04 -14.60
CA GLY A 368 22.00 -3.96 -14.31
C GLY A 368 22.69 -2.88 -13.50
N GLN A 369 22.64 -1.63 -13.96
CA GLN A 369 23.24 -0.49 -13.28
C GLN A 369 22.33 0.02 -12.15
N TYR A 370 22.92 0.36 -11.01
CA TYR A 370 22.22 0.96 -9.87
C TYR A 370 23.16 1.91 -9.10
N THR A 371 22.59 2.73 -8.22
CA THR A 371 23.38 3.49 -7.24
C THR A 371 23.27 2.80 -5.90
N ASP A 372 24.40 2.45 -5.27
CA ASP A 372 24.44 1.80 -3.96
C ASP A 372 24.16 2.82 -2.86
N THR A 373 22.94 3.34 -2.87
CA THR A 373 22.35 4.02 -1.73
C THR A 373 21.35 3.05 -1.16
N CYS A 374 21.83 2.17 -0.28
CA CYS A 374 20.96 1.52 0.68
C CYS A 374 20.24 2.64 1.43
N CYS A 375 19.09 3.02 0.88
CA CYS A 375 18.25 4.04 1.43
C CYS A 375 17.60 3.37 2.63
N THR A 376 18.01 3.82 3.80
CA THR A 376 17.45 3.50 5.12
C THR A 376 15.91 3.58 5.18
N SER A 377 15.27 4.15 4.15
CA SER A 377 13.83 4.41 4.07
C SER A 377 12.99 3.39 3.29
N CYS A 378 13.51 2.66 2.29
CA CYS A 378 12.72 1.69 1.50
C CYS A 378 13.06 0.25 1.88
N SER A 379 12.37 -0.28 2.90
CA SER A 379 12.27 -1.70 3.26
C SER A 379 13.55 -2.53 3.48
N CYS A 380 14.74 -1.99 3.25
CA CYS A 380 16.02 -2.67 3.39
C CYS A 380 16.92 -1.83 4.29
N LEU A 381 16.90 -2.11 5.59
CA LEU A 381 18.05 -1.81 6.45
C LEU A 381 18.56 -3.06 7.14
N PRO A 382 19.90 -3.19 7.29
CA PRO A 382 20.46 -3.99 8.35
C PRO A 382 19.95 -3.44 9.68
N LEU A 383 19.51 -4.34 10.55
CA LEU A 383 19.36 -4.07 11.97
C LEU A 383 20.70 -3.48 12.46
N GLU A 384 20.63 -2.33 13.13
CA GLU A 384 21.75 -1.89 13.95
C GLU A 384 21.97 -2.99 14.99
N ASP A 385 23.22 -3.45 15.08
CA ASP A 385 23.73 -4.54 15.91
C ASP A 385 23.51 -5.97 15.36
N GLY A 386 24.60 -6.52 14.81
CA GLY A 386 24.71 -7.94 14.44
C GLY A 386 24.51 -8.86 15.64
N GLY A 387 23.26 -9.25 15.89
CA GLY A 387 22.87 -10.19 16.93
C GLY A 387 21.49 -10.78 16.65
N CYS A 388 21.40 -12.10 16.73
CA CYS A 388 20.15 -12.85 16.58
C CYS A 388 19.33 -12.80 17.90
N CYS A 389 17.99 -12.84 17.75
CA CYS A 389 16.96 -13.27 18.71
C CYS A 389 16.40 -12.32 19.81
N LEU A 390 15.05 -12.28 19.81
CA LEU A 390 14.09 -12.47 20.92
C LEU A 390 13.92 -11.39 22.02
N THR A 391 12.64 -10.98 22.15
CA THR A 391 11.89 -10.55 23.35
C THR A 391 12.50 -9.46 24.25
N GLU A 392 11.80 -8.32 24.39
CA GLU A 392 11.18 -7.92 25.66
C GLU A 392 10.36 -6.64 25.56
N GLU A 393 9.47 -6.53 26.53
CA GLU A 393 8.35 -5.62 26.76
C GLU A 393 8.74 -4.13 26.82
N PHE A 394 7.93 -3.25 26.21
CA PHE A 394 7.90 -1.84 26.65
C PHE A 394 6.88 -1.68 27.77
N GLY A 395 7.35 -1.99 28.97
CA GLY A 395 6.83 -1.44 30.21
C GLY A 395 7.22 0.03 30.36
N ASP A 396 6.25 0.77 30.85
CA ASP A 396 6.22 2.17 31.29
C ASP A 396 7.53 2.70 31.93
N SER A 397 8.01 3.87 31.49
CA SER A 397 8.83 4.73 32.37
C SER A 397 8.88 6.19 31.91
N LEU A 398 7.94 6.96 32.45
CA LEU A 398 8.24 8.28 33.02
C LEU A 398 9.44 8.17 33.96
N SER A 399 10.63 8.64 33.55
CA SER A 399 11.59 9.34 34.44
C SER A 399 12.96 9.55 33.79
N ARG A 400 13.15 10.68 33.10
CA ARG A 400 14.48 11.34 33.02
C ARG A 400 14.31 12.84 32.96
N LEU A 401 14.16 13.46 34.13
CA LEU A 401 14.45 14.87 34.32
C LEU A 401 15.23 15.06 35.62
N THR A 402 16.34 15.80 35.49
CA THR A 402 17.10 16.50 36.54
C THR A 402 18.06 15.70 37.43
N LEU A 403 19.34 15.71 37.05
CA LEU A 403 20.48 15.62 37.96
C LEU A 403 20.96 17.04 38.30
N LEU A 404 20.62 17.54 39.49
CA LEU A 404 21.31 18.65 40.14
C LEU A 404 21.56 18.24 41.60
N LYS A 405 22.84 18.07 41.92
CA LYS A 405 23.38 17.65 43.22
C LYS A 405 23.26 18.78 44.25
N ILE A 406 22.62 18.55 45.41
CA ILE A 406 22.99 19.14 46.72
C ILE A 406 22.63 18.10 47.82
N PRO A 407 23.50 17.86 48.84
CA PRO A 407 23.36 16.74 49.78
C PRO A 407 22.62 17.14 51.05
N VAL A 408 21.77 16.26 51.61
CA VAL A 408 21.29 16.38 53.00
C VAL A 408 21.16 15.00 53.66
N TYR A 409 21.60 14.95 54.91
CA TYR A 409 21.80 13.84 55.82
C TYR A 409 20.55 12.99 56.17
N PHE A 410 20.79 11.71 56.49
CA PHE A 410 19.84 10.80 57.13
C PHE A 410 19.64 11.10 58.62
N SER A 411 18.40 10.97 59.11
CA SER A 411 18.11 10.44 60.44
C SER A 411 16.71 9.79 60.46
N PRO A 412 16.52 8.60 61.07
CA PRO A 412 15.24 7.89 61.14
C PRO A 412 14.50 8.19 62.45
N ASP A 413 13.15 8.18 62.43
CA ASP A 413 12.33 7.41 63.37
C ASP A 413 10.81 7.72 63.29
N ALA A 414 10.04 6.64 63.53
CA ALA A 414 8.66 6.56 64.05
C ALA A 414 7.48 7.05 63.16
N ALA A 415 6.26 6.53 63.25
CA ALA A 415 5.64 5.26 63.68
C ALA A 415 4.14 5.34 63.28
N LEU A 416 3.56 4.19 62.90
CA LEU A 416 2.18 3.71 63.11
C LEU A 416 0.96 4.67 63.23
N ALA A 417 -0.06 4.43 62.39
CA ALA A 417 -1.50 4.17 62.73
C ALA A 417 -2.37 4.31 61.43
N SER A 418 -2.99 3.26 60.85
CA SER A 418 -4.37 2.75 61.08
C SER A 418 -5.38 3.81 61.56
N SER A 419 -6.59 3.99 61.03
CA SER A 419 -7.55 3.10 60.36
C SER A 419 -8.83 3.88 60.00
N GLN A 420 -9.60 3.33 59.05
CA GLN A 420 -11.08 3.29 58.99
C GLN A 420 -11.91 4.51 58.51
N SER A 421 -12.68 4.21 57.46
CA SER A 421 -14.00 4.77 57.08
C SER A 421 -15.08 4.30 58.07
N PRO A 422 -16.26 4.98 58.20
CA PRO A 422 -17.45 4.50 57.48
C PRO A 422 -18.55 5.53 57.11
N ASN A 423 -19.29 5.19 56.05
CA ASN A 423 -20.75 5.26 55.77
C ASN A 423 -21.68 6.44 56.17
N GLY A 424 -22.60 6.72 55.22
CA GLY A 424 -23.97 7.22 55.39
C GLY A 424 -24.19 8.59 54.74
N GLY A 425 -25.11 8.86 53.80
CA GLY A 425 -26.37 8.22 53.41
C GLY A 425 -27.54 9.17 53.72
N ALA A 426 -28.23 9.68 52.67
CA ALA A 426 -29.69 9.97 52.59
C ALA A 426 -30.05 11.21 51.74
N ASN A 427 -31.02 10.99 50.82
CA ASN A 427 -32.18 11.80 50.37
C ASN A 427 -31.99 13.30 50.03
N GLY A 428 -32.59 13.88 48.99
CA GLY A 428 -33.82 13.55 48.25
C GLY A 428 -34.68 14.82 48.16
N ASP A 429 -35.31 15.03 46.99
CA ASP A 429 -36.44 15.92 46.67
C ASP A 429 -36.26 17.39 46.22
N ARG A 430 -36.64 17.57 44.93
CA ARG A 430 -37.70 18.44 44.34
C ARG A 430 -37.62 19.98 44.39
N ALA A 431 -37.57 20.52 43.16
CA ALA A 431 -38.57 21.38 42.49
C ALA A 431 -38.54 22.91 42.65
N GLU A 432 -38.99 23.53 41.53
CA GLU A 432 -39.60 24.85 41.32
C GLU A 432 -38.79 26.01 40.72
N GLU A 433 -39.22 26.31 39.48
CA GLU A 433 -39.39 27.58 38.77
C GLU A 433 -39.31 28.88 39.60
N ASN A 434 -38.63 29.91 39.08
CA ASN A 434 -39.32 31.10 38.58
C ASN A 434 -38.43 32.12 37.86
N ASN A 435 -39.13 32.83 36.97
CA ASN A 435 -38.79 33.78 35.92
C ASN A 435 -38.43 35.18 36.46
N CYS A 436 -37.65 35.99 35.70
CA CYS A 436 -37.99 37.39 35.33
C CYS A 436 -36.85 38.20 34.64
N THR A 437 -37.10 38.49 33.36
CA THR A 437 -37.11 39.82 32.68
C THR A 437 -35.86 40.68 32.41
N GLY A 438 -35.75 41.06 31.12
CA GLY A 438 -35.36 42.40 30.61
C GLY A 438 -33.94 42.49 30.00
N SER A 439 -33.65 43.09 28.84
CA SER A 439 -34.39 43.83 27.81
C SER A 439 -33.40 44.12 26.64
N LYS A 440 -33.83 44.00 25.37
CA LYS A 440 -33.11 44.51 24.17
C LYS A 440 -33.38 46.03 23.97
N PRO A 441 -32.58 46.75 23.16
CA PRO A 441 -32.89 46.89 21.72
C PRO A 441 -31.66 46.85 20.75
N ARG A 442 -31.92 46.53 19.48
CA ARG A 442 -31.10 46.71 18.24
C ARG A 442 -31.68 47.93 17.45
N PRO A 443 -31.25 48.26 16.20
CA PRO A 443 -29.94 48.46 15.54
C PRO A 443 -29.89 49.85 14.82
N PRO A 444 -29.08 50.06 13.75
CA PRO A 444 -29.73 50.11 12.42
C PRO A 444 -28.96 49.42 11.27
N CYS A 445 -29.69 49.25 10.17
CA CYS A 445 -29.42 48.54 8.92
C CYS A 445 -28.95 49.47 7.77
N PHE A 446 -28.71 48.81 6.60
CA PHE A 446 -28.69 49.27 5.19
C PHE A 446 -27.29 49.41 4.54
N ASN A 447 -27.00 49.01 3.29
CA ASN A 447 -27.83 48.47 2.18
C ASN A 447 -26.96 47.72 1.14
N LEU A 448 -27.64 46.95 0.27
CA LEU A 448 -27.19 46.25 -0.95
C LEU A 448 -26.27 47.04 -1.90
N LEU A 449 -25.44 46.31 -2.68
CA LEU A 449 -25.32 46.42 -4.16
C LEU A 449 -24.32 45.40 -4.77
N LEU A 450 -24.81 44.50 -5.63
CA LEU A 450 -24.10 44.00 -6.83
C LEU A 450 -24.59 44.90 -7.99
N PRO A 451 -23.77 45.28 -9.01
CA PRO A 451 -23.18 44.33 -9.97
C PRO A 451 -21.80 44.74 -10.55
N GLY A 452 -21.16 43.87 -11.36
CA GLY A 452 -20.25 44.32 -12.42
C GLY A 452 -18.95 43.55 -12.61
N VAL A 453 -18.91 42.79 -13.70
CA VAL A 453 -17.74 42.21 -14.38
C VAL A 453 -16.79 43.31 -14.87
N ILE A 454 -15.48 43.14 -14.66
CA ILE A 454 -14.27 43.58 -15.43
C ILE A 454 -13.09 43.07 -14.54
N GLY A 455 -12.29 42.07 -14.89
CA GLY A 455 -11.37 42.06 -16.01
C GLY A 455 -9.96 42.46 -15.53
N THR A 456 -9.24 41.56 -14.85
CA THR A 456 -7.78 41.68 -14.63
C THR A 456 -7.10 40.32 -14.71
N ARG A 457 -5.96 40.32 -15.40
CA ARG A 457 -5.17 39.22 -15.97
C ARG A 457 -4.66 38.17 -14.97
N PRO A 458 -4.44 36.92 -15.39
CA PRO A 458 -3.72 35.92 -14.62
C PRO A 458 -2.22 36.22 -14.59
N SER A 459 -1.62 36.01 -13.42
CA SER A 459 -0.19 36.07 -13.15
C SER A 459 0.50 34.79 -13.61
N ASP A 460 1.45 34.96 -14.53
CA ASP A 460 2.71 34.21 -14.70
C ASP A 460 2.81 32.82 -14.07
N GLU A 461 2.30 31.79 -14.75
CA GLU A 461 2.75 30.40 -14.57
C GLU A 461 2.70 29.59 -15.90
N GLU A 462 2.88 30.25 -17.04
CA GLU A 462 3.12 29.60 -18.34
C GLU A 462 4.40 30.12 -18.98
N ALA A 463 5.53 29.54 -18.58
CA ALA A 463 6.74 29.53 -19.39
C ALA A 463 7.76 28.57 -18.77
N PHE A 464 7.65 27.27 -19.04
CA PHE A 464 8.79 26.35 -19.23
C PHE A 464 8.31 24.95 -19.60
N LEU A 465 7.69 24.81 -20.78
CA LEU A 465 7.57 23.51 -21.47
C LEU A 465 7.89 23.73 -22.95
N SER A 466 9.18 23.69 -23.27
CA SER A 466 9.63 23.58 -24.66
C SER A 466 9.78 22.11 -25.04
N GLY A 467 8.88 21.65 -25.93
CA GLY A 467 9.31 20.94 -27.13
C GLY A 467 9.16 19.42 -27.17
N VAL A 468 7.92 18.92 -27.21
CA VAL A 468 7.49 17.82 -28.11
C VAL A 468 6.00 18.03 -28.41
N CYS A 469 5.63 18.18 -29.68
CA CYS A 469 4.22 18.18 -30.10
C CYS A 469 3.72 16.72 -30.15
N ILE A 470 2.75 16.36 -29.30
CA ILE A 470 1.98 15.12 -29.40
C ILE A 470 0.65 15.46 -30.08
N PRO A 471 0.21 14.70 -31.10
CA PRO A 471 -1.02 15.02 -31.82
C PRO A 471 -2.27 14.77 -30.96
N ALA A 472 -3.29 15.62 -31.16
CA ALA A 472 -4.45 15.82 -30.27
C ALA A 472 -5.48 14.68 -30.24
N ASP A 473 -5.25 13.65 -31.05
CA ASP A 473 -6.05 12.43 -31.21
C ASP A 473 -5.79 11.38 -30.10
N LEU A 474 -4.73 11.54 -29.28
CA LEU A 474 -4.47 10.67 -28.12
C LEU A 474 -5.15 11.12 -26.81
N TYR A 475 -5.74 12.31 -26.76
CA TYR A 475 -6.35 12.84 -25.53
C TYR A 475 -7.84 12.50 -25.35
N LEU A 476 -8.51 12.05 -26.41
CA LEU A 476 -9.97 11.92 -26.41
C LEU A 476 -10.49 10.68 -25.66
N ASP A 477 -9.71 9.60 -25.56
CA ASP A 477 -10.15 8.38 -24.84
C ASP A 477 -9.83 8.36 -23.33
N LEU A 478 -8.90 9.20 -22.86
CA LEU A 478 -8.56 9.29 -21.43
C LEU A 478 -9.38 10.35 -20.69
N GLY A 479 -9.92 11.35 -21.42
CA GLY A 479 -10.71 12.44 -20.84
C GLY A 479 -12.19 12.11 -20.66
N GLU A 480 -12.79 11.34 -21.57
CA GLU A 480 -14.24 11.04 -21.51
C GLU A 480 -14.60 10.07 -20.37
N ALA A 481 -13.71 9.13 -20.02
CA ALA A 481 -13.92 8.21 -18.89
C ALA A 481 -13.84 8.92 -17.52
N ALA A 482 -12.98 9.92 -17.37
CA ALA A 482 -12.84 10.69 -16.13
C ALA A 482 -14.03 11.66 -15.93
N ALA A 483 -14.51 12.29 -17.01
CA ALA A 483 -15.66 13.19 -16.94
C ALA A 483 -16.99 12.44 -16.72
N ALA A 484 -17.15 11.22 -17.26
CA ALA A 484 -18.36 10.41 -17.04
C ALA A 484 -18.51 9.95 -15.58
N ALA A 485 -17.40 9.66 -14.88
CA ALA A 485 -17.41 9.26 -13.47
C ALA A 485 -17.74 10.44 -12.52
N GLU A 486 -17.30 11.66 -12.85
CA GLU A 486 -17.59 12.85 -12.05
C GLU A 486 -19.03 13.35 -12.23
N VAL A 487 -19.61 13.20 -13.43
CA VAL A 487 -21.01 13.60 -13.70
C VAL A 487 -22.01 12.61 -13.10
N ALA A 488 -21.72 11.30 -13.07
CA ALA A 488 -22.60 10.32 -12.44
C ALA A 488 -22.70 10.49 -10.91
N ALA A 489 -21.63 10.95 -10.25
CA ALA A 489 -21.61 11.21 -8.81
C ALA A 489 -22.36 12.51 -8.41
N ALA A 490 -22.61 13.42 -9.35
CA ALA A 490 -23.23 14.72 -9.09
C ALA A 490 -24.77 14.74 -9.31
N THR A 491 -25.37 13.69 -9.86
CA THR A 491 -26.81 13.65 -10.22
C THR A 491 -27.68 12.67 -9.41
N SER A 492 -27.25 12.23 -8.23
CA SER A 492 -28.13 11.48 -7.29
C SER A 492 -28.41 12.22 -5.97
N LEU A 493 -28.91 13.46 -6.07
CA LEU A 493 -29.62 14.14 -4.99
C LEU A 493 -31.12 14.17 -5.27
#